data_AF-K1UF28-F1
#
_entry.id   AF-K1UF28-F1
#
_cell.length_a   1.000
_cell.length_b   1.000
_cell.length_c   1.000
_cell.angle_alpha   90.00
_cell.angle_beta   90.00
_cell.angle_gamma   90.00
#
_symmetry.space_group_name_H-M   'P 1'
#
loop_
_entity.id
_entity.type
_entity.pdbx_description
1 polymer ?
#
loop_
_entity_poly.entity_id
_entity_poly.type
_entity_poly.pdbx_seq_one_letter_code
_entity_poly.pdbx_strand_id
1 'polypeptide(L)'
;MIFGELSNGKLNLEEIPVQPLHDMRIIKGTLRELAENPISDTYDDKTDDYVFAELTDENPVTNAFSTLENIYPNIMGLEYVNRKKSIEMTPKMYGKTEGKSNIELFSDFYK
;
A
#
# COMPACT_ATOMS: atom_id res chain seq x y z
N MET A 1 9.08 4.64 -25.12
CA MET A 1 7.90 5.19 -25.84
C MET A 1 8.12 4.96 -27.32
N ILE A 2 7.10 4.58 -28.09
CA ILE A 2 7.26 4.37 -29.54
C ILE A 2 6.71 5.59 -30.26
N PHE A 3 7.53 6.23 -31.09
CA PHE A 3 7.11 7.27 -32.01
C PHE A 3 6.99 6.66 -33.41
N GLY A 4 5.90 6.98 -34.11
CA GLY A 4 5.62 6.43 -35.44
C GLY A 4 5.29 7.54 -36.41
N GLU A 5 5.93 7.52 -37.58
CA GLU A 5 5.64 8.42 -38.70
C GLU A 5 5.30 7.60 -39.95
N LEU A 6 4.18 7.93 -40.60
CA LEU A 6 3.78 7.33 -41.88
C LEU A 6 4.05 8.32 -43.01
N SER A 7 4.93 7.97 -43.93
CA SER A 7 5.24 8.77 -45.12
C SER A 7 5.31 7.88 -46.37
N ASN A 8 4.62 8.26 -47.45
CA ASN A 8 4.61 7.54 -48.73
C ASN A 8 4.36 6.03 -48.62
N GLY A 9 3.46 5.60 -47.72
CA GLY A 9 3.15 4.19 -47.50
C GLY A 9 4.23 3.40 -46.74
N LYS A 10 5.28 4.06 -46.24
CA LYS A 10 6.27 3.50 -45.32
C LYS A 10 6.02 3.99 -43.91
N LEU A 11 5.97 3.04 -42.99
CA LEU A 11 5.92 3.29 -41.55
C LEU A 11 7.34 3.29 -41.00
N ASN A 12 7.77 4.41 -40.44
CA ASN A 12 8.99 4.53 -39.66
C ASN A 12 8.62 4.45 -38.18
N LEU A 13 9.27 3.56 -37.44
CA LEU A 13 9.13 3.42 -35.99
C LEU A 13 10.46 3.75 -35.34
N GLU A 14 10.42 4.60 -34.33
CA GLU A 14 11.56 4.93 -33.50
C GLU A 14 11.22 4.63 -32.04
N GLU A 15 12.14 3.92 -31.37
CA GLU A 15 12.06 3.72 -29.93
C GLU A 15 12.75 4.89 -29.23
N ILE A 16 11.97 5.67 -28.50
CA ILE A 16 12.49 6.71 -27.61
C ILE A 16 12.67 6.06 -26.23
N PRO A 17 13.92 5.91 -25.75
CA PRO A 17 14.17 5.32 -24.44
C PRO A 17 13.60 6.25 -23.37
N VAL A 18 12.86 5.66 -22.43
CA VAL A 18 12.39 6.38 -21.24
C VAL A 18 13.40 6.14 -20.14
N GLN A 19 13.97 7.20 -19.59
CA GLN A 19 14.83 7.12 -18.42
C GLN A 19 13.98 7.38 -17.18
N PRO A 20 13.77 6.39 -16.29
CA PRO A 20 13.06 6.60 -15.04
C PRO A 20 13.86 7.56 -14.16
N LEU A 21 13.15 8.46 -13.44
CA LEU A 21 13.78 9.44 -12.55
C LEU A 21 14.41 8.77 -11.33
N HIS A 22 13.75 7.73 -10.81
CA HIS A 22 14.21 6.93 -9.68
C HIS A 22 13.90 5.46 -9.94
N ASP A 23 14.66 4.58 -9.27
CA ASP A 23 14.37 3.15 -9.25
C ASP A 23 13.04 2.87 -8.52
N MET A 24 12.46 1.70 -8.75
CA MET A 24 11.24 1.26 -8.07
C MET A 24 11.48 -0.03 -7.31
N ARG A 25 11.00 -0.11 -6.06
CA ARG A 25 11.09 -1.32 -5.25
C ARG A 25 9.90 -1.53 -4.31
N ILE A 26 9.72 -2.78 -3.90
CA ILE A 26 8.79 -3.17 -2.83
C ILE A 26 9.62 -3.58 -1.63
N ILE A 27 9.33 -3.00 -0.45
CA ILE A 27 9.94 -3.39 0.82
C ILE A 27 8.91 -4.13 1.67
N LYS A 28 9.35 -5.08 2.50
CA LYS A 28 8.44 -5.92 3.27
C LYS A 28 8.95 -6.17 4.68
N GLY A 29 8.11 -5.86 5.66
CA GLY A 29 8.45 -6.02 7.06
C GLY A 29 7.42 -5.35 7.96
N THR A 30 7.62 -5.41 9.27
CA THR A 30 6.85 -4.60 10.20
C THR A 30 7.24 -3.13 10.06
N LEU A 31 6.37 -2.21 10.48
CA LEU A 31 6.71 -0.78 10.49
C LEU A 31 8.02 -0.52 11.25
N ARG A 32 8.22 -1.24 12.35
CA ARG A 32 9.42 -1.13 13.18
C ARG A 32 10.67 -1.56 12.40
N GLU A 33 10.65 -2.72 11.76
CA GLU A 33 11.79 -3.24 10.99
C GLU A 33 12.18 -2.27 9.87
N LEU A 34 11.17 -1.81 9.11
CA LEU A 34 11.37 -0.92 7.97
C LEU A 34 11.81 0.50 8.37
N ALA A 35 11.48 0.93 9.60
CA ALA A 35 11.89 2.23 10.13
C ALA A 35 13.26 2.19 10.83
N GLU A 36 13.60 1.09 11.51
CA GLU A 36 14.87 0.95 12.24
C GLU A 36 16.03 0.58 11.30
N ASN A 37 15.78 -0.16 10.22
CA ASN A 37 16.81 -0.62 9.28
C ASN A 37 16.43 -0.35 7.81
N PRO A 38 16.37 0.92 7.37
CA PRO A 38 15.84 1.25 6.04
C PRO A 38 16.69 0.80 4.84
N ILE A 39 17.88 0.26 5.12
CA ILE A 39 18.90 -0.11 4.15
C ILE A 39 19.00 -1.64 4.01
N SER A 40 18.43 -2.43 4.95
CA SER A 40 18.69 -3.88 5.00
C SER A 40 18.14 -4.68 3.83
N ASP A 41 17.18 -4.12 3.08
CA ASP A 41 16.53 -4.78 1.95
C ASP A 41 17.23 -4.51 0.61
N THR A 42 18.24 -3.62 0.56
CA THR A 42 18.92 -3.24 -0.69
C THR A 42 20.45 -3.29 -0.59
N TYR A 43 21.08 -3.56 -1.74
CA TYR A 43 22.54 -3.51 -1.89
C TYR A 43 23.10 -2.09 -2.00
N ASP A 44 22.22 -1.10 -2.16
CA ASP A 44 22.54 0.31 -2.33
C ASP A 44 21.83 1.06 -1.20
N ASP A 45 22.55 1.88 -0.43
CA ASP A 45 22.09 2.61 0.77
C ASP A 45 21.09 3.75 0.44
N LYS A 46 20.29 3.57 -0.61
CA LYS A 46 19.41 4.59 -1.19
C LYS A 46 17.99 4.46 -0.65
N THR A 47 17.40 5.63 -0.43
CA THR A 47 16.03 5.82 0.08
C THR A 47 15.21 6.77 -0.79
N ASP A 48 15.83 7.36 -1.81
CA ASP A 48 15.22 8.29 -2.75
C ASP A 48 14.51 7.58 -3.92
N ASP A 49 14.51 6.26 -3.94
CA ASP A 49 13.74 5.44 -4.87
C ASP A 49 12.24 5.41 -4.55
N TYR A 50 11.44 5.06 -5.56
CA TYR A 50 10.01 4.88 -5.40
C TYR A 50 9.73 3.58 -4.66
N VAL A 51 9.17 3.71 -3.47
CA VAL A 51 8.95 2.58 -2.55
C VAL A 51 7.46 2.27 -2.43
N PHE A 52 7.10 1.00 -2.48
CA PHE A 52 5.81 0.51 -1.98
C PHE A 52 6.05 -0.44 -0.81
N ALA A 53 5.38 -0.21 0.32
CA ALA A 53 5.63 -0.98 1.55
C ALA A 53 4.56 -2.04 1.82
N GLU A 54 4.97 -3.30 1.93
CA GLU A 54 4.14 -4.41 2.41
C GLU A 54 4.35 -4.59 3.92
N LEU A 55 3.44 -4.02 4.72
CA LEU A 55 3.47 -4.13 6.18
C LEU A 55 2.98 -5.50 6.65
N THR A 56 3.82 -6.18 7.41
CA THR A 56 3.54 -7.50 7.98
C THR A 56 2.91 -7.42 9.38
N ASP A 57 2.73 -6.21 9.93
CA ASP A 57 2.01 -5.98 11.18
C ASP A 57 0.60 -6.58 11.12
N GLU A 58 0.20 -7.34 12.16
CA GLU A 58 -1.12 -7.97 12.22
C GLU A 58 -2.26 -6.94 12.34
N ASN A 59 -1.97 -5.81 12.98
CA ASN A 59 -2.91 -4.73 13.23
C ASN A 59 -2.42 -3.44 12.58
N PRO A 60 -3.32 -2.57 12.06
CA PRO A 60 -2.94 -1.26 11.56
C PRO A 60 -2.18 -0.44 12.61
N VAL A 61 -1.02 0.08 12.22
CA VAL A 61 -0.19 0.94 13.06
C VAL A 61 -0.50 2.40 12.76
N THR A 62 -0.65 3.22 13.80
CA THR A 62 -0.93 4.65 13.66
C THR A 62 0.23 5.37 12.98
N ASN A 63 -0.07 6.31 12.08
CA ASN A 63 0.91 7.11 11.35
C ASN A 63 1.95 6.29 10.57
N ALA A 64 1.63 5.05 10.17
CA ALA A 64 2.56 4.19 9.44
C ALA A 64 3.09 4.86 8.15
N PHE A 65 2.21 5.48 7.36
CA PHE A 65 2.60 6.17 6.13
C PHE A 65 3.56 7.33 6.41
N SER A 66 3.18 8.27 7.30
CA SER A 66 4.03 9.42 7.64
C SER A 66 5.37 9.01 8.28
N THR A 67 5.39 7.89 9.01
CA THR A 67 6.63 7.36 9.59
C THR A 67 7.59 6.90 8.48
N LEU A 68 7.08 6.16 7.50
CA LEU A 68 7.88 5.70 6.37
C LEU A 68 8.22 6.83 5.39
N GLU A 69 7.35 7.81 5.18
CA GLU A 69 7.58 8.98 4.32
C GLU A 69 8.79 9.82 4.79
N ASN A 70 9.01 9.93 6.11
CA ASN A 70 10.19 10.60 6.65
C ASN A 70 11.51 9.89 6.32
N ILE A 71 11.45 8.61 5.96
CA ILE A 71 12.62 7.76 5.71
C ILE A 71 12.78 7.50 4.22
N TYR A 72 11.68 7.30 3.51
CA TYR A 72 11.56 7.09 2.07
C TYR A 72 10.71 8.24 1.47
N PRO A 73 11.34 9.35 1.06
CA PRO A 73 10.63 10.55 0.63
C PRO A 73 9.71 10.35 -0.58
N ASN A 74 9.97 9.30 -1.37
CA ASN A 74 9.26 8.95 -2.59
C ASN A 74 8.36 7.70 -2.41
N ILE A 75 7.90 7.43 -1.18
CA ILE A 75 6.96 6.33 -0.93
C ILE A 75 5.63 6.54 -1.69
N MET A 76 5.25 5.54 -2.47
CA MET A 76 4.04 5.54 -3.30
C MET A 76 2.81 5.05 -2.55
N GLY A 77 3.00 4.24 -1.51
CA GLY A 77 1.92 3.61 -0.78
C GLY A 77 2.38 2.54 0.19
N LEU A 78 1.42 2.03 0.96
CA LEU A 78 1.60 0.86 1.80
C LEU A 78 0.34 0.00 1.82
N GLU A 79 0.51 -1.28 2.11
CA GLU A 79 -0.59 -2.20 2.39
C GLU A 79 -0.25 -3.15 3.55
N TYR A 80 -1.27 -3.67 4.23
CA TYR A 80 -1.10 -4.66 5.29
C TYR A 80 -1.37 -6.06 4.74
N VAL A 81 -0.31 -6.86 4.54
CA VAL A 81 -0.40 -8.18 3.90
C VAL A 81 -0.89 -9.27 4.86
N ASN A 82 -0.68 -9.09 6.16
CA ASN A 82 -1.09 -10.04 7.20
C ASN A 82 -2.41 -9.66 7.87
N ARG A 83 -3.12 -8.67 7.33
CA ARG A 83 -4.41 -8.28 7.86
C ARG A 83 -5.36 -9.47 7.77
N LYS A 84 -5.73 -10.04 8.92
CA LYS A 84 -6.88 -10.94 8.98
C LYS A 84 -8.05 -10.13 8.44
N LYS A 85 -8.62 -10.54 7.29
CA LYS A 85 -9.91 -10.01 6.84
C LYS A 85 -10.85 -10.16 8.02
N SER A 86 -11.18 -9.06 8.67
CA SER A 86 -12.19 -9.03 9.72
C SER A 86 -13.42 -9.67 9.13
N ILE A 87 -13.75 -10.86 9.63
CA ILE A 87 -14.97 -11.65 9.47
C ILE A 87 -15.79 -11.20 8.26
N GLU A 88 -15.85 -12.05 7.22
CA GLU A 88 -16.92 -11.98 6.22
C GLU A 88 -18.22 -11.69 6.95
N MET A 89 -18.76 -10.48 6.78
CA MET A 89 -20.10 -10.14 7.25
C MET A 89 -21.04 -11.02 6.43
N THR A 90 -21.26 -12.24 6.91
CA THR A 90 -22.27 -13.12 6.32
C THR A 90 -23.60 -12.40 6.48
N PRO A 91 -24.47 -12.36 5.44
CA PRO A 91 -25.78 -11.71 5.52
C PRO A 91 -26.68 -12.21 6.66
N LYS A 92 -26.31 -13.32 7.32
CA LYS A 92 -26.99 -13.87 8.50
C LYS A 92 -26.89 -13.01 9.77
N MET A 93 -26.01 -12.01 9.82
CA MET A 93 -25.96 -11.08 10.98
C MET A 93 -27.01 -9.98 10.92
N TYR A 94 -27.72 -9.82 9.79
CA TYR A 94 -28.98 -9.07 9.72
C TYR A 94 -30.15 -9.90 10.29
N GLY A 95 -29.96 -10.42 11.50
CA GLY A 95 -31.04 -10.98 12.30
C GLY A 95 -31.88 -9.85 12.87
N LYS A 96 -32.83 -9.33 12.06
CA LYS A 96 -34.04 -8.61 12.50
C LYS A 96 -33.81 -7.56 13.60
N THR A 97 -33.18 -6.44 13.28
CA THR A 97 -33.29 -5.22 14.10
C THR A 97 -34.52 -4.41 13.67
N GLU A 98 -35.71 -4.95 13.92
CA GLU A 98 -36.89 -4.11 14.05
C GLU A 98 -37.24 -4.09 15.54
N GLY A 99 -36.96 -2.95 16.20
CA GLY A 99 -37.56 -2.61 17.50
C GLY A 99 -36.66 -2.49 18.73
N LYS A 100 -35.33 -2.61 18.64
CA LYS A 100 -34.48 -2.32 19.81
C LYS A 100 -34.29 -0.81 20.01
N SER A 101 -34.57 -0.35 21.22
CA SER A 101 -34.27 1.02 21.66
C SER A 101 -32.76 1.22 21.73
N ASN A 102 -32.30 2.45 21.46
CA ASN A 102 -30.88 2.81 21.55
C ASN A 102 -30.22 2.37 22.87
N ILE A 103 -30.96 2.35 23.98
CA ILE A 103 -30.44 1.94 25.30
C ILE A 103 -30.04 0.46 25.35
N GLU A 104 -30.74 -0.41 24.62
CA GLU A 104 -30.45 -1.85 24.57
C GLU A 104 -29.20 -2.10 23.72
N LEU A 105 -29.02 -1.33 22.65
CA LEU A 105 -27.81 -1.37 21.82
C LEU A 105 -26.57 -0.97 22.62
N PHE A 106 -26.71 0.01 23.51
CA PHE A 106 -25.62 0.44 24.39
C PHE A 106 -25.24 -0.61 25.44
N SER A 107 -26.20 -1.40 25.94
CA SER A 107 -25.93 -2.40 26.98
C SER A 107 -25.15 -3.61 26.45
N ASP A 108 -25.33 -3.96 25.18
CA ASP A 108 -24.59 -5.06 24.53
C ASP A 108 -23.09 -4.72 24.35
N PHE A 109 -22.71 -3.44 24.41
CA PHE A 109 -21.33 -2.99 24.23
C PHE A 109 -20.47 -3.09 25.51
N TYR A 110 -21.09 -3.21 26.68
CA TYR A 110 -20.42 -3.20 28.00
C TYR A 110 -20.47 -4.55 28.73
N LYS A 111 -20.69 -5.65 28.01
CA LYS A 111 -20.52 -7.01 28.54
C LYS A 111 -19.15 -7.58 28.22
#